data_AF-A0A954V1Z1-F1
#
_entry.id   AF-A0A954V1Z1-F1
#
_cell.length_a   1.000
_cell.length_b   1.000
_cell.length_c   1.000
_cell.angle_alpha   90.00
_cell.angle_beta   90.00
_cell.angle_gamma   90.00
#
_symmetry.space_group_name_H-M   'P 1'
#
loop_
_entity.id
_entity.type
_entity.pdbx_description
1 polymer ?
#
loop_
_entity_poly.entity_id
_entity_poly.type
_entity_poly.pdbx_seq_one_letter_code
_entity_poly.pdbx_strand_id
1 'polypeptide(L)'
;RVVLIDAGRNESNWAMGSLYNGFADSLKQDVRDRVQDPNLYVINATRQNDIAWTAPEMGATPFGYFIAEALNGGGSTGGRITLSEFVDYVTQHVDGFAANYRGGARQQPELITVGDTTKKIGLTYPAGVTIEPPAARAASEMQVRLAKLSELSLGAAAVQDRQFAYAYEPESFSRLQHLLMRLELLAVAGEAYDEQYNDAYLEAEALIAELPLARGRFASRQNFSPSLALAGELTPISQELYTDYAQRWKAWLDKPEAERTMDELPVADYPVAADVIWRWLIEPENGVVTRDRLALAVSALQAAAGDANRLEYSELHATRLLLRDVEWTRVGDEVGLTLRLLRDAETTAAMPDLRAHYWLRPRLAQLDRALHAAHDHLLVGSSQSLARCRQLCMGLAGQQQGYTVLRAQRDAWVAAIRLRDRAFALLPHYANWVANHPKLEQRSELLQQCVDALRVAHQLGSRLDQSPSDDWEQQWGEVESDFQLLDQKMASLTQFFHATCDRL
;
A
#
# COMPACT_ATOMS: atom_id res chain seq x y z
N ARG A 1 -20.90 -32.99 23.68
CA ARG A 1 -19.97 -32.60 22.60
C ARG A 1 -18.93 -31.69 23.20
N VAL A 2 -17.66 -31.88 22.87
CA VAL A 2 -16.57 -31.03 23.35
C VAL A 2 -15.93 -30.38 22.13
N VAL A 3 -15.78 -29.06 22.16
CA VAL A 3 -15.13 -28.26 21.12
C VAL A 3 -13.92 -27.60 21.74
N LEU A 4 -12.76 -27.74 21.10
CA LEU A 4 -11.52 -27.11 21.53
C LEU A 4 -11.22 -25.97 20.56
N ILE A 5 -10.96 -24.77 21.09
CA ILE A 5 -10.72 -23.58 20.29
C ILE A 5 -9.37 -22.98 20.68
N ASP A 6 -8.41 -23.06 19.77
CA ASP A 6 -7.11 -22.43 19.88
C ASP A 6 -7.07 -21.17 19.00
N ALA A 7 -7.59 -20.06 19.55
CA ALA A 7 -7.74 -18.79 18.85
C ALA A 7 -7.50 -17.61 19.80
N GLY A 8 -7.49 -16.39 19.27
CA GLY A 8 -7.18 -15.18 20.03
C GLY A 8 -5.66 -14.97 20.22
N ARG A 9 -4.87 -15.16 19.16
CA ARG A 9 -3.41 -14.97 19.17
C ARG A 9 -2.98 -13.52 18.98
N ASN A 10 -3.87 -12.67 18.46
CA ASN A 10 -3.60 -11.26 18.28
C ASN A 10 -3.98 -10.49 19.53
N GLU A 11 -3.00 -9.86 20.17
CA GLU A 11 -3.24 -8.93 21.28
C GLU A 11 -4.07 -7.72 20.83
N SER A 12 -3.64 -7.12 19.73
CA SER A 12 -4.34 -6.03 19.05
C SER A 12 -3.87 -5.97 17.60
N ASN A 13 -4.71 -5.39 16.73
CA ASN A 13 -4.30 -4.94 15.41
C ASN A 13 -5.04 -3.63 15.09
N TRP A 14 -4.34 -2.52 15.32
CA TRP A 14 -4.90 -1.18 15.15
C TRP A 14 -5.15 -0.83 13.68
N ALA A 15 -4.32 -1.36 12.76
CA ALA A 15 -4.53 -1.20 11.33
C ALA A 15 -5.86 -1.83 10.88
N MET A 16 -6.35 -2.85 11.60
CA MET A 16 -7.66 -3.47 11.40
C MET A 16 -8.79 -2.89 12.28
N GLY A 17 -8.52 -1.86 13.08
CA GLY A 17 -9.48 -1.35 14.07
C GLY A 17 -9.69 -2.25 15.29
N SER A 18 -8.87 -3.29 15.49
CA SER A 18 -8.89 -4.15 16.67
C SER A 18 -7.97 -3.59 17.76
N LEU A 19 -8.50 -2.80 18.68
CA LEU A 19 -7.70 -2.17 19.74
C LEU A 19 -7.27 -3.13 20.85
N TYR A 20 -8.03 -4.20 21.06
CA TYR A 20 -7.75 -5.25 22.04
C TYR A 20 -8.32 -6.60 21.57
N ASN A 21 -7.88 -7.69 22.19
CA ASN A 21 -8.34 -9.04 21.89
C ASN A 21 -9.68 -9.35 22.57
N GLY A 22 -10.78 -9.09 21.88
CA GLY A 22 -12.15 -9.37 22.36
C GLY A 22 -12.67 -10.77 22.03
N PHE A 23 -11.84 -11.69 21.53
CA PHE A 23 -12.31 -12.98 21.00
C PHE A 23 -12.98 -13.85 22.08
N ALA A 24 -12.32 -14.04 23.22
CA ALA A 24 -12.82 -14.90 24.30
C ALA A 24 -14.16 -14.39 24.86
N ASP A 25 -14.29 -13.06 25.03
CA ASP A 25 -15.53 -12.41 25.48
C ASP A 25 -16.67 -12.64 24.49
N SER A 26 -16.40 -12.38 23.20
CA SER A 26 -17.40 -12.52 22.14
C SER A 26 -17.85 -13.97 22.00
N LEU A 27 -16.92 -14.92 22.04
CA LEU A 27 -17.21 -16.35 22.01
C LEU A 27 -18.07 -16.77 23.20
N LYS A 28 -17.71 -16.34 24.41
CA LYS A 28 -18.46 -16.65 25.63
C LYS A 28 -19.88 -16.10 25.58
N GLN A 29 -20.05 -14.88 25.09
CA GLN A 29 -21.36 -14.27 24.91
C GLN A 29 -22.19 -15.01 23.85
N ASP A 30 -21.61 -15.29 22.68
CA ASP A 30 -22.30 -15.99 21.60
C ASP A 30 -22.72 -17.42 22.00
N VAL A 31 -21.87 -18.15 22.73
CA VAL A 31 -22.24 -19.48 23.24
C VAL A 31 -23.40 -19.37 24.23
N ARG A 32 -23.41 -18.37 25.13
CA ARG A 32 -24.48 -18.20 26.11
C ARG A 32 -25.81 -17.78 25.48
N ASP A 33 -25.75 -16.88 24.49
CA ASP A 33 -26.94 -16.26 23.92
C ASP A 33 -27.57 -17.08 22.79
N ARG A 34 -26.74 -17.78 22.01
CA ARG A 34 -27.17 -18.41 20.76
C ARG A 34 -27.22 -19.93 20.81
N VAL A 35 -26.47 -20.56 21.71
CA VAL A 35 -26.43 -22.02 21.79
C VAL A 35 -27.45 -22.54 22.80
N GLN A 36 -28.35 -23.40 22.33
CA GLN A 36 -29.36 -24.05 23.17
C GLN A 36 -29.02 -25.50 23.55
N ASP A 37 -27.88 -26.05 23.10
CA ASP A 37 -27.48 -27.42 23.42
C ASP A 37 -26.85 -27.50 24.83
N PRO A 38 -27.55 -28.06 25.84
CA PRO A 38 -27.02 -28.18 27.20
C PRO A 38 -25.87 -29.19 27.31
N ASN A 39 -25.58 -29.94 26.24
CA ASN A 39 -24.49 -30.90 26.19
C ASN A 39 -23.28 -30.38 25.39
N LEU A 40 -23.26 -29.09 25.02
CA LEU A 40 -22.09 -28.46 24.42
C LEU A 40 -21.14 -27.92 25.51
N TYR A 41 -19.87 -28.31 25.39
CA TYR A 41 -18.77 -27.81 26.21
C TYR A 41 -17.71 -27.25 25.27
N VAL A 42 -17.42 -25.96 25.40
CA VAL A 42 -16.40 -25.28 24.60
C VAL A 42 -15.23 -24.97 25.51
N ILE A 43 -14.03 -25.43 25.17
CA ILE A 43 -12.80 -25.07 25.88
C ILE A 43 -12.04 -24.12 24.96
N ASN A 44 -11.99 -22.85 25.36
CA ASN A 44 -11.21 -21.84 24.65
C ASN A 44 -9.81 -21.75 25.26
N ALA A 45 -8.79 -21.50 24.44
CA ALA A 45 -7.40 -21.40 24.87
C ALA A 45 -7.09 -20.21 25.80
N THR A 46 -8.00 -19.24 25.87
CA THR A 46 -7.83 -17.96 26.56
C THR A 46 -9.08 -17.53 27.32
N ARG A 47 -8.89 -16.67 28.32
CA ARG A 47 -9.93 -15.83 28.94
C ARG A 47 -9.94 -14.43 28.33
N GLN A 48 -10.85 -13.60 28.84
CA GLN A 48 -10.86 -12.16 28.60
C GLN A 48 -9.46 -11.56 28.75
N ASN A 49 -9.01 -10.82 27.72
CA ASN A 49 -7.71 -10.15 27.64
C ASN A 49 -6.46 -11.04 27.63
N ASP A 50 -6.61 -12.36 27.67
CA ASP A 50 -5.47 -13.27 27.49
C ASP A 50 -5.14 -13.45 26.01
N ILE A 51 -3.89 -13.81 25.73
CA ILE A 51 -3.42 -14.13 24.38
C ILE A 51 -3.16 -15.63 24.31
N ALA A 52 -3.56 -16.25 23.19
CA ALA A 52 -3.18 -17.63 22.90
C ALA A 52 -1.72 -17.64 22.41
N TRP A 53 -0.78 -17.89 23.33
CA TRP A 53 0.63 -17.86 23.01
C TRP A 53 1.02 -19.00 22.08
N THR A 54 2.03 -18.74 21.26
CA THR A 54 2.79 -19.76 20.53
C THR A 54 3.96 -20.22 21.38
N ALA A 55 4.44 -21.45 21.16
CA ALA A 55 5.63 -22.01 21.77
C ALA A 55 6.56 -22.59 20.69
N PRO A 56 7.33 -21.74 19.98
CA PRO A 56 8.35 -22.18 19.03
C PRO A 56 9.28 -23.26 19.58
N GLU A 57 9.64 -23.14 20.86
CA GLU A 57 10.47 -24.10 21.59
C GLU A 57 9.86 -25.50 21.69
N MET A 58 8.53 -25.61 21.52
CA MET A 58 7.75 -26.85 21.49
C MET A 58 7.25 -27.21 20.08
N GLY A 59 7.47 -26.34 19.08
CA GLY A 59 6.88 -26.51 17.74
C GLY A 59 5.34 -26.53 17.72
N ALA A 60 4.69 -25.96 18.74
CA ALA A 60 3.24 -25.99 18.92
C ALA A 60 2.74 -24.75 19.69
N THR A 61 1.46 -24.70 20.04
CA THR A 61 0.95 -23.82 21.10
C THR A 61 1.00 -24.55 22.45
N PRO A 62 1.17 -23.85 23.59
CA PRO A 62 1.06 -24.47 24.90
C PRO A 62 -0.29 -25.15 25.09
N PHE A 63 -1.37 -24.53 24.59
CA PHE A 63 -2.71 -25.10 24.67
C PHE A 63 -2.83 -26.44 23.93
N GLY A 64 -2.38 -26.50 22.67
CA GLY A 64 -2.39 -27.73 21.89
C GLY A 64 -1.51 -28.82 22.51
N TYR A 65 -0.31 -28.44 22.97
CA TYR A 65 0.63 -29.36 23.62
C TYR A 65 0.03 -29.97 24.89
N PHE A 66 -0.47 -29.15 25.82
CA PHE A 66 -1.01 -29.64 27.09
C PHE A 66 -2.36 -30.34 26.94
N ILE A 67 -3.15 -30.05 25.89
CA ILE A 67 -4.31 -30.87 25.52
C ILE A 67 -3.85 -32.29 25.18
N ALA A 68 -2.83 -32.43 24.34
CA ALA A 68 -2.35 -33.73 23.92
C ALA A 68 -1.77 -34.51 25.12
N GLU A 69 -1.03 -33.86 26.01
CA GLU A 69 -0.57 -34.47 27.27
C GLU A 69 -1.74 -34.89 28.17
N ALA A 70 -2.74 -34.02 28.33
CA ALA A 70 -3.92 -34.32 29.14
C ALA A 70 -4.68 -35.54 28.61
N LEU A 71 -4.89 -35.63 27.29
CA LEU A 71 -5.53 -36.79 26.66
C LEU A 71 -4.73 -38.09 26.83
N ASN A 72 -3.40 -37.99 26.96
CA ASN A 72 -2.53 -39.14 27.21
C ASN A 72 -2.44 -39.57 28.67
N GLY A 73 -3.04 -38.83 29.60
CA GLY A 73 -3.03 -39.16 31.03
C GLY A 73 -2.65 -38.01 31.94
N GLY A 74 -2.22 -36.87 31.40
CA GLY A 74 -1.88 -35.66 32.16
C GLY A 74 -3.05 -35.24 33.04
N GLY A 75 -2.87 -35.30 34.36
CA GLY A 75 -3.89 -34.93 35.35
C GLY A 75 -4.90 -36.01 35.72
N SER A 76 -4.78 -37.25 35.24
CA SER A 76 -5.67 -38.34 35.68
C SER A 76 -5.37 -38.80 37.10
N THR A 77 -6.40 -38.88 37.95
CA THR A 77 -6.28 -39.38 39.34
C THR A 77 -6.80 -40.81 39.54
N GLY A 78 -7.43 -41.42 38.52
CA GLY A 78 -8.20 -42.67 38.70
C GLY A 78 -8.41 -43.51 37.44
N GLY A 79 -7.53 -43.41 36.44
CA GLY A 79 -7.57 -44.25 35.23
C GLY A 79 -8.61 -43.83 34.18
N ARG A 80 -9.49 -42.86 34.49
CA ARG A 80 -10.37 -42.18 33.54
C ARG A 80 -10.23 -40.67 33.75
N ILE A 81 -10.17 -39.89 32.67
CA ILE A 81 -10.05 -38.43 32.74
C ILE A 81 -11.45 -37.82 32.63
N THR A 82 -11.84 -37.03 33.63
CA THR A 82 -13.07 -36.21 33.57
C THR A 82 -12.81 -34.86 32.89
N LEU A 83 -13.87 -34.22 32.39
CA LEU A 83 -13.79 -32.90 31.78
C LEU A 83 -13.25 -31.83 32.75
N SER A 84 -13.61 -31.91 34.04
CA SER A 84 -13.07 -31.00 35.06
C SER A 84 -11.58 -31.22 35.28
N GLU A 85 -11.13 -32.48 35.43
CA GLU A 85 -9.69 -32.79 35.59
C GLU A 85 -8.89 -32.36 34.36
N PHE A 86 -9.45 -32.57 33.16
CA PHE A 86 -8.85 -32.13 31.91
C PHE A 86 -8.68 -30.62 31.85
N VAL A 87 -9.74 -29.86 32.15
CA VAL A 87 -9.69 -28.39 32.14
C VAL A 87 -8.72 -27.88 33.20
N ASP A 88 -8.77 -28.40 34.43
CA ASP A 88 -7.88 -27.97 35.52
C ASP A 88 -6.42 -28.21 35.15
N TYR A 89 -6.09 -29.39 34.61
CA TYR A 89 -4.75 -29.72 34.15
C TYR A 89 -4.28 -28.78 33.05
N VAL A 90 -5.07 -28.63 31.97
CA VAL A 90 -4.71 -27.79 30.82
C VAL A 90 -4.58 -26.33 31.26
N THR A 91 -5.50 -25.81 32.06
CA THR A 91 -5.44 -24.43 32.55
C THR A 91 -4.19 -24.19 33.40
N GLN A 92 -3.87 -25.09 34.33
CA GLN A 92 -2.70 -24.95 35.19
C GLN A 92 -1.39 -24.93 34.39
N HIS A 93 -1.24 -25.84 33.42
CA HIS A 93 0.02 -25.99 32.69
C HIS A 93 0.20 -24.90 31.62
N VAL A 94 -0.87 -24.53 30.91
CA VAL A 94 -0.84 -23.43 29.93
C VAL A 94 -0.52 -22.10 30.62
N ASP A 95 -1.19 -21.79 31.73
CA ASP A 95 -0.95 -20.56 32.48
C ASP A 95 0.44 -20.53 33.12
N GLY A 96 0.88 -21.66 33.66
CA GLY A 96 2.24 -21.83 34.19
C GLY A 96 3.30 -21.64 33.11
N PHE A 97 3.08 -22.15 31.91
CA PHE A 97 3.97 -21.92 30.77
C PHE A 97 4.04 -20.44 30.40
N ALA A 98 2.90 -19.78 30.20
CA ALA A 98 2.86 -18.36 29.84
C ALA A 98 3.56 -17.50 30.90
N ALA A 99 3.30 -17.76 32.19
CA ALA A 99 3.93 -17.03 33.28
C ALA A 99 5.47 -17.17 33.29
N ASN A 100 5.97 -18.38 33.04
CA ASN A 100 7.41 -18.68 33.10
C ASN A 100 8.17 -18.27 31.84
N TYR A 101 7.56 -18.41 30.65
CA TYR A 101 8.26 -18.27 29.36
C TYR A 101 7.83 -17.04 28.55
N ARG A 102 6.80 -16.31 28.97
CA ARG A 102 6.30 -15.09 28.30
C ARG A 102 6.28 -13.88 29.26
N GLY A 103 7.33 -13.76 30.07
CA GLY A 103 7.57 -12.56 30.89
C GLY A 103 6.51 -12.29 31.96
N GLY A 104 5.90 -13.33 32.53
CA GLY A 104 4.82 -13.18 33.51
C GLY A 104 3.43 -12.95 32.91
N ALA A 105 3.29 -13.05 31.59
CA ALA A 105 1.99 -13.00 30.93
C ALA A 105 1.08 -14.17 31.37
N ARG A 106 -0.22 -14.03 31.08
CA ARG A 106 -1.24 -15.00 31.43
C ARG A 106 -1.80 -15.65 30.17
N GLN A 107 -2.18 -16.91 30.30
CA GLN A 107 -3.00 -17.61 29.33
C GLN A 107 -3.80 -18.66 30.08
N GLN A 108 -5.07 -18.37 30.29
CA GLN A 108 -5.95 -19.20 31.09
C GLN A 108 -7.02 -19.80 30.20
N PRO A 109 -6.89 -21.08 29.82
CA PRO A 109 -7.98 -21.80 29.17
C PRO A 109 -9.28 -21.70 29.97
N GLU A 110 -10.40 -21.47 29.27
CA GLU A 110 -11.73 -21.30 29.86
C GLU A 110 -12.71 -22.33 29.31
N LEU A 111 -13.44 -23.00 30.22
CA LEU A 111 -14.60 -23.80 29.89
C LEU A 111 -15.85 -22.91 29.81
N ILE A 112 -16.45 -22.87 28.62
CA ILE A 112 -17.69 -22.15 28.32
C ILE A 112 -18.79 -23.20 28.06
N THR A 113 -19.89 -23.12 28.80
CA THR A 113 -21.06 -23.98 28.61
C THR A 113 -22.34 -23.28 29.07
N VAL A 114 -23.47 -23.68 28.49
CA VAL A 114 -24.83 -23.33 28.94
C VAL A 114 -25.43 -24.39 29.86
N GLY A 115 -24.79 -25.56 29.96
CA GLY A 115 -25.24 -26.70 30.75
C GLY A 115 -24.68 -26.73 32.18
N ASP A 116 -25.07 -27.75 32.91
CA ASP A 116 -24.63 -28.00 34.29
C ASP A 116 -23.13 -28.39 34.32
N THR A 117 -22.31 -27.55 34.96
CA THR A 117 -20.87 -27.75 35.15
C THR A 117 -20.54 -28.78 36.24
N THR A 118 -21.52 -29.22 37.04
CA THR A 118 -21.31 -30.21 38.11
C THR A 118 -21.35 -31.65 37.62
N LYS A 119 -21.79 -31.90 36.38
CA LYS A 119 -21.80 -33.23 35.78
C LYS A 119 -20.37 -33.73 35.54
N LYS A 120 -20.03 -34.86 36.15
CA LYS A 120 -18.79 -35.60 35.85
C LYS A 120 -18.88 -36.25 34.47
N ILE A 121 -18.29 -35.61 33.48
CA ILE A 121 -18.22 -36.12 32.11
C ILE A 121 -16.86 -36.77 31.91
N GLY A 122 -16.83 -38.08 31.67
CA GLY A 122 -15.59 -38.75 31.31
C GLY A 122 -15.25 -38.53 29.83
N LEU A 123 -14.03 -38.07 29.55
CA LEU A 123 -13.53 -37.78 28.21
C LEU A 123 -12.82 -38.96 27.57
N THR A 124 -11.79 -39.50 28.25
CA THR A 124 -10.94 -40.56 27.69
C THR A 124 -10.29 -41.41 28.79
N TYR A 125 -9.67 -42.51 28.37
CA TYR A 125 -8.75 -43.32 29.16
C TYR A 125 -7.31 -42.98 28.74
N PRO A 126 -6.34 -42.92 29.67
CA PRO A 126 -4.94 -42.62 29.34
C PRO A 126 -4.39 -43.63 28.33
N ALA A 127 -3.85 -43.15 27.21
CA ALA A 127 -3.20 -44.00 26.22
C ALA A 127 -1.76 -44.37 26.61
N GLY A 128 -1.16 -43.65 27.58
CA GLY A 128 0.20 -43.92 28.06
C GLY A 128 1.30 -43.61 27.04
N VAL A 129 1.00 -42.79 26.02
CA VAL A 129 1.96 -42.37 25.01
C VAL A 129 2.68 -41.11 25.51
N THR A 130 4.00 -41.20 25.63
CA THR A 130 4.84 -40.04 25.90
C THR A 130 4.91 -39.15 24.66
N ILE A 131 4.58 -37.88 24.81
CA ILE A 131 4.80 -36.87 23.77
C ILE A 131 6.20 -36.31 23.99
N GLU A 132 7.12 -36.58 23.08
CA GLU A 132 8.42 -35.90 23.11
C GLU A 132 8.27 -34.48 22.51
N PRO A 133 8.79 -33.44 23.17
CA PRO A 133 8.79 -32.10 22.59
C PRO A 133 9.74 -32.04 21.38
N PRO A 134 9.29 -31.61 20.19
CA PRO A 134 10.11 -31.55 18.99
C PRO A 134 11.07 -30.35 19.01
N ALA A 135 12.14 -30.41 19.81
CA ALA A 135 12.91 -29.21 20.15
C ALA A 135 13.88 -28.68 19.05
N ALA A 136 14.41 -29.54 18.16
CA ALA A 136 15.44 -29.14 17.20
C ALA A 136 14.92 -28.87 15.78
N ARG A 137 13.92 -29.64 15.34
CA ARG A 137 13.35 -29.54 13.98
C ARG A 137 12.43 -28.32 13.84
N ALA A 138 11.70 -27.97 14.89
CA ALA A 138 10.78 -26.83 14.90
C ALA A 138 11.50 -25.49 14.66
N ALA A 139 12.70 -25.33 15.21
CA ALA A 139 13.47 -24.09 15.08
C ALA A 139 13.97 -23.83 13.64
N SER A 140 14.48 -24.85 12.95
CA SER A 140 14.96 -24.70 11.57
C SER A 140 13.81 -24.47 10.58
N GLU A 141 12.67 -25.16 10.76
CA GLU A 141 11.50 -24.96 9.93
C GLU A 141 10.86 -23.58 10.14
N MET A 142 10.78 -23.10 11.39
CA MET A 142 10.34 -21.74 11.70
C MET A 142 11.21 -20.70 10.98
N GLN A 143 12.54 -20.84 11.01
CA GLN A 143 13.45 -19.92 10.32
C GLN A 143 13.19 -19.87 8.81
N VAL A 144 12.93 -21.03 8.18
CA VAL A 144 12.56 -21.09 6.76
C VAL A 144 11.24 -20.36 6.49
N ARG A 145 10.22 -20.56 7.34
CA ARG A 145 8.93 -19.86 7.22
C ARG A 145 9.07 -18.34 7.41
N LEU A 146 9.88 -17.91 8.36
CA LEU A 146 10.14 -16.48 8.60
C LEU A 146 10.93 -15.84 7.44
N ALA A 147 11.88 -16.56 6.83
CA ALA A 147 12.59 -16.10 5.65
C ALA A 147 11.62 -15.87 4.47
N LYS A 148 10.72 -16.84 4.20
CA LYS A 148 9.67 -16.71 3.19
C LYS A 148 8.71 -15.53 3.47
N LEU A 149 8.32 -15.35 4.74
CA LEU A 149 7.48 -14.21 5.13
C LEU A 149 8.19 -12.87 4.92
N SER A 150 9.50 -12.81 5.15
CA SER A 150 10.32 -11.61 4.88
C SER A 150 10.27 -11.24 3.40
N GLU A 151 10.40 -12.23 2.49
CA GLU A 151 10.26 -12.01 1.05
C GLU A 151 8.88 -11.47 0.66
N LEU A 152 7.79 -12.06 1.19
CA LEU A 152 6.44 -11.54 0.96
C LEU A 152 6.26 -10.13 1.51
N SER A 153 6.83 -9.83 2.68
CA SER A 153 6.76 -8.51 3.30
C SER A 153 7.47 -7.44 2.45
N LEU A 154 8.63 -7.78 1.87
CA LEU A 154 9.32 -6.93 0.90
C LEU A 154 8.48 -6.73 -0.37
N GLY A 155 7.83 -7.78 -0.87
CA GLY A 155 6.90 -7.70 -2.00
C GLY A 155 5.72 -6.78 -1.71
N ALA A 156 5.09 -6.93 -0.54
CA ALA A 156 3.98 -6.09 -0.10
C ALA A 156 4.39 -4.61 0.09
N ALA A 157 5.58 -4.36 0.64
CA ALA A 157 6.13 -3.01 0.75
C ALA A 157 6.36 -2.39 -0.63
N ALA A 158 6.89 -3.15 -1.59
CA ALA A 158 7.05 -2.68 -2.96
C ALA A 158 5.71 -2.34 -3.64
N VAL A 159 4.67 -3.16 -3.40
CA VAL A 159 3.30 -2.89 -3.89
C VAL A 159 2.73 -1.62 -3.26
N GLN A 160 2.92 -1.42 -1.96
CA GLN A 160 2.48 -0.22 -1.24
C GLN A 160 3.16 1.04 -1.79
N ASP A 161 4.48 1.02 -1.92
CA ASP A 161 5.29 2.19 -2.30
C ASP A 161 5.10 2.57 -3.78
N ARG A 162 5.03 1.59 -4.68
CA ARG A 162 5.08 1.84 -6.12
C ARG A 162 3.72 2.01 -6.78
N GLN A 163 2.66 1.42 -6.23
CA GLN A 163 1.43 1.22 -6.99
C GLN A 163 0.16 1.72 -6.31
N PHE A 164 0.28 2.29 -5.11
CA PHE A 164 -0.85 2.89 -4.42
C PHE A 164 -2.02 1.90 -4.31
N ALA A 165 -1.71 0.61 -4.10
CA ALA A 165 -2.68 -0.47 -4.09
C ALA A 165 -3.87 -0.19 -3.16
N TYR A 166 -3.60 0.46 -2.03
CA TYR A 166 -4.63 0.92 -1.09
C TYR A 166 -5.67 1.87 -1.71
N ALA A 167 -5.32 2.72 -2.67
CA ALA A 167 -6.28 3.63 -3.29
C ALA A 167 -7.15 2.97 -4.36
N TYR A 168 -6.64 1.93 -5.03
CA TYR A 168 -7.34 1.27 -6.13
C TYR A 168 -8.07 -0.01 -5.70
N GLU A 169 -7.49 -0.79 -4.79
CA GLU A 169 -8.04 -2.04 -4.24
C GLU A 169 -7.80 -2.10 -2.72
N PRO A 170 -8.39 -1.17 -1.93
CA PRO A 170 -8.18 -1.08 -0.48
C PRO A 170 -8.48 -2.38 0.26
N GLU A 171 -9.52 -3.11 -0.17
CA GLU A 171 -9.92 -4.38 0.43
C GLU A 171 -8.86 -5.47 0.22
N SER A 172 -8.40 -5.65 -1.02
CA SER A 172 -7.37 -6.63 -1.35
C SER A 172 -6.04 -6.33 -0.64
N PHE A 173 -5.68 -5.05 -0.53
CA PHE A 173 -4.49 -4.65 0.21
C PHE A 173 -4.64 -4.88 1.72
N SER A 174 -5.79 -4.53 2.31
CA SER A 174 -6.09 -4.84 3.72
C SER A 174 -6.04 -6.36 3.98
N ARG A 175 -6.60 -7.16 3.07
CA ARG A 175 -6.54 -8.62 3.13
C ARG A 175 -5.09 -9.14 3.10
N LEU A 176 -4.24 -8.60 2.23
CA LEU A 176 -2.81 -8.92 2.20
C LEU A 176 -2.15 -8.62 3.56
N GLN A 177 -2.43 -7.46 4.16
CA GLN A 177 -1.90 -7.12 5.49
C GLN A 177 -2.36 -8.13 6.57
N HIS A 178 -3.61 -8.58 6.51
CA HIS A 178 -4.12 -9.60 7.43
C HIS A 178 -3.41 -10.94 7.24
N LEU A 179 -3.17 -11.34 5.98
CA LEU A 179 -2.47 -12.59 5.66
C LEU A 179 -1.02 -12.55 6.14
N LEU A 180 -0.29 -11.45 5.96
CA LEU A 180 1.08 -11.32 6.44
C LEU A 180 1.19 -11.49 7.95
N MET A 181 0.30 -10.82 8.70
CA MET A 181 0.24 -10.98 10.16
C MET A 181 -0.16 -12.43 10.54
N ARG A 182 -1.13 -13.01 9.84
CA ARG A 182 -1.53 -14.41 10.08
C ARG A 182 -0.38 -15.38 9.81
N LEU A 183 0.39 -15.16 8.75
CA LEU A 183 1.56 -15.97 8.40
C LEU A 183 2.64 -15.90 9.48
N GLU A 184 2.87 -14.72 10.05
CA GLU A 184 3.79 -14.56 11.19
C GLU A 184 3.34 -15.42 12.37
N LEU A 185 2.07 -15.32 12.76
CA LEU A 185 1.52 -16.13 13.86
C LEU A 185 1.61 -17.63 13.58
N LEU A 186 1.31 -18.07 12.35
CA LEU A 186 1.35 -19.49 11.98
C LEU A 186 2.78 -20.01 11.89
N ALA A 187 3.73 -19.21 11.40
CA ALA A 187 5.14 -19.58 11.35
C ALA A 187 5.69 -19.91 12.74
N VAL A 188 5.33 -19.06 13.72
CA VAL A 188 5.74 -19.19 15.12
C VAL A 188 4.94 -20.28 15.85
N ALA A 189 3.72 -20.59 15.43
CA ALA A 189 2.88 -21.64 16.02
C ALA A 189 3.36 -23.07 15.72
N GLY A 190 4.23 -23.27 14.73
CA GLY A 190 4.90 -24.55 14.44
C GLY A 190 4.17 -25.45 13.44
N GLU A 191 4.67 -26.68 13.30
CA GLU A 191 4.31 -27.62 12.20
C GLU A 191 2.84 -28.04 12.19
N ALA A 192 2.17 -28.01 13.35
CA ALA A 192 0.74 -28.31 13.45
C ALA A 192 -0.14 -27.36 12.60
N TYR A 193 0.43 -26.25 12.13
CA TYR A 193 -0.24 -25.21 11.37
C TYR A 193 0.22 -25.10 9.91
N ASP A 194 0.98 -26.08 9.41
CA ASP A 194 1.62 -26.01 8.08
C ASP A 194 0.64 -25.88 6.93
N GLU A 195 -0.47 -26.61 6.97
CA GLU A 195 -1.52 -26.50 5.96
C GLU A 195 -2.06 -25.06 5.89
N GLN A 196 -2.42 -24.47 7.03
CA GLN A 196 -2.95 -23.11 7.05
C GLN A 196 -1.89 -22.06 6.71
N TYR A 197 -0.62 -22.32 7.06
CA TYR A 197 0.49 -21.44 6.68
C TYR A 197 0.67 -21.45 5.16
N ASN A 198 0.71 -22.62 4.54
CA ASN A 198 0.90 -22.75 3.09
C ASN A 198 -0.27 -22.13 2.31
N ASP A 199 -1.51 -22.35 2.75
CA ASP A 199 -2.69 -21.74 2.12
C ASP A 199 -2.64 -20.20 2.20
N ALA A 200 -2.36 -19.65 3.39
CA ALA A 200 -2.23 -18.21 3.58
C ALA A 200 -1.05 -17.62 2.78
N TYR A 201 0.03 -18.39 2.60
CA TYR A 201 1.22 -17.98 1.87
C TYR A 201 0.91 -17.84 0.38
N LEU A 202 0.30 -18.87 -0.22
CA LEU A 202 -0.09 -18.87 -1.63
C LEU A 202 -1.10 -17.75 -1.92
N GLU A 203 -2.04 -17.51 -1.00
CA GLU A 203 -2.99 -16.41 -1.12
C GLU A 203 -2.30 -15.03 -1.06
N ALA A 204 -1.36 -14.83 -0.14
CA ALA A 204 -0.60 -13.59 -0.04
C ALA A 204 0.27 -13.36 -1.28
N GLU A 205 0.94 -14.41 -1.78
CA GLU A 205 1.73 -14.36 -3.01
C GLU A 205 0.88 -13.99 -4.23
N ALA A 206 -0.31 -14.59 -4.36
CA ALA A 206 -1.26 -14.24 -5.42
C ALA A 206 -1.70 -12.77 -5.34
N LEU A 207 -2.03 -12.27 -4.15
CA LEU A 207 -2.39 -10.86 -3.97
C LEU A 207 -1.23 -9.92 -4.32
N ILE A 208 0.01 -10.25 -3.94
CA ILE A 208 1.20 -9.46 -4.31
C ILE A 208 1.39 -9.42 -5.83
N ALA A 209 1.09 -10.50 -6.55
CA ALA A 209 1.15 -10.53 -8.00
C ALA A 209 -0.01 -9.77 -8.67
N GLU A 210 -1.21 -9.80 -8.08
CA GLU A 210 -2.42 -9.22 -8.67
C GLU A 210 -2.61 -7.72 -8.41
N LEU A 211 -2.26 -7.24 -7.21
CA LEU A 211 -2.40 -5.83 -6.82
C LEU A 211 -1.70 -4.86 -7.79
N PRO A 212 -0.49 -5.17 -8.31
CA PRO A 212 0.13 -4.41 -9.40
C PRO A 212 -0.74 -4.19 -10.63
N LEU A 213 -1.55 -5.19 -10.97
CA LEU A 213 -2.38 -5.18 -12.17
C LEU A 213 -3.68 -4.41 -11.96
N ALA A 214 -4.07 -4.15 -10.70
CA ALA A 214 -5.31 -3.45 -10.38
C ALA A 214 -5.37 -2.04 -10.98
N ARG A 215 -4.24 -1.33 -10.98
CA ARG A 215 -4.13 0.01 -11.58
C ARG A 215 -4.44 -0.04 -13.08
N GLY A 216 -3.89 -1.03 -13.79
CA GLY A 216 -4.17 -1.28 -15.20
C GLY A 216 -5.62 -1.72 -15.47
N ARG A 217 -6.23 -2.51 -14.57
CA ARG A 217 -7.65 -2.89 -14.67
C ARG A 217 -8.58 -1.69 -14.49
N PHE A 218 -8.23 -0.75 -13.62
CA PHE A 218 -8.96 0.50 -13.47
C PHE A 218 -8.86 1.33 -14.76
N ALA A 219 -7.65 1.44 -15.32
CA ALA A 219 -7.40 2.14 -16.58
C ALA A 219 -8.09 1.49 -17.80
N SER A 220 -8.17 0.16 -17.87
CA SER A 220 -8.80 -0.54 -19.00
C SER A 220 -10.33 -0.55 -18.94
N ARG A 221 -10.93 -0.49 -17.73
CA ARG A 221 -12.39 -0.40 -17.56
C ARG A 221 -12.94 0.98 -17.86
N GLN A 222 -12.15 2.02 -17.62
CA GLN A 222 -12.51 3.38 -17.97
C GLN A 222 -11.82 3.73 -19.29
N ASN A 223 -12.53 3.60 -20.41
CA ASN A 223 -12.12 4.09 -21.74
C ASN A 223 -11.95 5.64 -21.79
N PHE A 224 -11.35 6.24 -20.77
CA PHE A 224 -11.26 7.65 -20.49
C PHE A 224 -9.96 7.90 -19.73
N SER A 225 -8.81 7.73 -20.38
CA SER A 225 -7.65 8.52 -19.99
C SER A 225 -7.60 9.73 -20.93
N PRO A 226 -8.08 10.91 -20.51
CA PRO A 226 -8.12 12.08 -21.38
C PRO A 226 -6.73 12.61 -21.74
N SER A 227 -5.65 12.20 -21.05
CA SER A 227 -4.29 12.66 -21.38
C SER A 227 -3.21 11.59 -21.25
N LEU A 228 -2.08 11.82 -21.92
CA LEU A 228 -0.89 10.95 -21.90
C LEU A 228 -0.24 10.93 -20.52
N ALA A 229 -0.21 12.07 -19.84
CA ALA A 229 0.34 12.15 -18.49
C ALA A 229 -0.43 11.25 -17.51
N LEU A 230 -1.77 11.32 -17.54
CA LEU A 230 -2.59 10.44 -16.69
C LEU A 230 -2.46 8.98 -17.12
N ALA A 231 -2.36 8.69 -18.42
CA ALA A 231 -2.17 7.33 -18.91
C ALA A 231 -0.82 6.76 -18.42
N GLY A 232 0.25 7.55 -18.49
CA GLY A 232 1.59 7.17 -18.02
C GLY A 232 1.66 7.04 -16.50
N GLU A 233 0.88 7.82 -15.75
CA GLU A 233 0.67 7.56 -14.34
C GLU A 233 -0.03 6.21 -14.17
N LEU A 234 -1.25 6.02 -14.66
CA LEU A 234 -2.05 4.81 -14.43
C LEU A 234 -1.39 3.52 -14.93
N THR A 235 -0.68 3.59 -16.05
CA THR A 235 0.02 2.47 -16.67
C THR A 235 1.43 2.93 -17.04
N PRO A 236 2.40 2.84 -16.11
CA PRO A 236 3.77 3.26 -16.37
C PRO A 236 4.33 2.54 -17.60
N ILE A 237 4.77 3.32 -18.58
CA ILE A 237 5.46 2.80 -19.74
C ILE A 237 6.81 2.24 -19.26
N SER A 238 7.08 0.96 -19.55
CA SER A 238 8.38 0.38 -19.18
C SER A 238 9.51 1.12 -19.90
N GLN A 239 10.61 1.37 -19.19
CA GLN A 239 11.76 2.07 -19.75
C GLN A 239 12.36 1.34 -20.97
N GLU A 240 12.30 0.01 -20.98
CA GLU A 240 12.75 -0.82 -22.09
C GLU A 240 11.92 -0.59 -23.36
N LEU A 241 10.59 -0.71 -23.27
CA LEU A 241 9.68 -0.45 -24.39
C LEU A 241 9.79 0.98 -24.92
N TYR A 242 9.91 1.95 -24.00
CA TYR A 242 10.14 3.35 -24.37
C TYR A 242 11.45 3.51 -25.16
N THR A 243 12.55 2.95 -24.65
CA THR A 243 13.88 3.12 -25.24
C THR A 243 13.97 2.45 -26.60
N ASP A 244 13.44 1.22 -26.72
CA ASP A 244 13.35 0.49 -27.98
C ASP A 244 12.56 1.28 -29.04
N TYR A 245 11.36 1.76 -28.70
CA TYR A 245 10.55 2.52 -29.64
C TYR A 245 11.20 3.87 -30.00
N ALA A 246 11.79 4.59 -29.04
CA ALA A 246 12.49 5.84 -29.29
C ALA A 246 13.67 5.67 -30.27
N GLN A 247 14.41 4.57 -30.17
CA GLN A 247 15.47 4.24 -31.12
C GLN A 247 14.93 3.94 -32.52
N ARG A 248 13.86 3.12 -32.62
CA ARG A 248 13.21 2.81 -33.90
C ARG A 248 12.61 4.05 -34.56
N TRP A 249 11.97 4.93 -33.78
CA TRP A 249 11.44 6.21 -34.22
C TRP A 249 12.54 7.13 -34.76
N LYS A 250 13.65 7.26 -34.01
CA LYS A 250 14.81 8.04 -34.45
C LYS A 250 15.41 7.48 -35.74
N ALA A 251 15.61 6.17 -35.84
CA ALA A 251 16.13 5.53 -37.05
C ALA A 251 15.22 5.76 -38.27
N TRP A 252 13.90 5.79 -38.07
CA TRP A 252 12.94 6.13 -39.12
C TRP A 252 13.03 7.62 -39.52
N LEU A 253 13.18 8.53 -38.55
CA LEU A 253 13.40 9.95 -38.82
C LEU A 253 14.74 10.24 -39.53
N ASP A 254 15.77 9.44 -39.28
CA ASP A 254 17.08 9.62 -39.92
C ASP A 254 17.09 9.21 -41.40
N LYS A 255 16.06 8.49 -41.88
CA LYS A 255 15.88 8.19 -43.30
C LYS A 255 15.64 9.48 -44.11
N PRO A 256 16.11 9.56 -45.37
CA PRO A 256 15.71 10.62 -46.29
C PRO A 256 14.18 10.74 -46.37
N GLU A 257 13.66 11.96 -46.46
CA GLU A 257 12.20 12.20 -46.47
C GLU A 257 11.47 11.41 -47.57
N ALA A 258 12.09 11.26 -48.75
CA ALA A 258 11.56 10.47 -49.86
C ALA A 258 11.50 8.95 -49.60
N GLU A 259 12.23 8.46 -48.60
CA GLU A 259 12.26 7.05 -48.20
C GLU A 259 11.37 6.76 -46.98
N ARG A 260 10.76 7.78 -46.35
CA ARG A 260 9.88 7.59 -45.20
C ARG A 260 8.49 7.18 -45.66
N THR A 261 8.12 5.93 -45.41
CA THR A 261 6.75 5.43 -45.62
C THR A 261 6.05 5.22 -44.27
N MET A 262 4.74 5.48 -44.22
CA MET A 262 3.93 5.26 -43.00
C MET A 262 3.71 3.77 -42.70
N ASP A 263 3.84 2.91 -43.72
CA ASP A 263 3.76 1.44 -43.56
C ASP A 263 4.99 0.86 -42.84
N GLU A 264 6.12 1.58 -42.86
CA GLU A 264 7.36 1.23 -42.16
C GLU A 264 7.46 1.86 -40.77
N LEU A 265 6.40 2.53 -40.29
CA LEU A 265 6.40 3.13 -38.97
C LEU A 265 6.54 2.01 -37.93
N PRO A 266 7.41 2.19 -36.91
CA PRO A 266 7.58 1.16 -35.89
C PRO A 266 6.23 0.86 -35.22
N VAL A 267 5.87 -0.42 -35.13
CA VAL A 267 4.67 -0.84 -34.39
C VAL A 267 4.97 -0.79 -32.89
N ALA A 268 4.08 -0.16 -32.13
CA ALA A 268 4.08 -0.17 -30.67
C ALA A 268 2.68 0.10 -30.13
N ASP A 269 2.51 -0.16 -28.83
CA ASP A 269 1.33 0.28 -28.11
C ASP A 269 1.19 1.81 -28.21
N TYR A 270 -0.03 2.26 -28.51
CA TYR A 270 -0.33 3.66 -28.75
C TYR A 270 0.19 4.62 -27.66
N PRO A 271 0.09 4.34 -26.34
CA PRO A 271 0.66 5.21 -25.31
C PRO A 271 2.18 5.40 -25.43
N VAL A 272 2.91 4.35 -25.81
CA VAL A 272 4.37 4.40 -25.99
C VAL A 272 4.71 5.25 -27.20
N ALA A 273 4.03 5.01 -28.32
CA ALA A 273 4.20 5.81 -29.53
C ALA A 273 3.89 7.28 -29.27
N ALA A 274 2.80 7.54 -28.53
CA ALA A 274 2.36 8.88 -28.21
C ALA A 274 3.31 9.65 -27.30
N ASP A 275 3.82 9.06 -26.20
CA ASP A 275 4.81 9.74 -25.35
C ASP A 275 6.11 10.04 -26.11
N VAL A 276 6.61 9.08 -26.91
CA VAL A 276 7.85 9.27 -27.69
C VAL A 276 7.69 10.35 -28.75
N ILE A 277 6.61 10.31 -29.54
CA ILE A 277 6.38 11.31 -30.60
C ILE A 277 6.12 12.68 -29.98
N TRP A 278 5.39 12.76 -28.86
CA TRP A 278 5.15 14.02 -28.16
C TRP A 278 6.43 14.64 -27.63
N ARG A 279 7.29 13.86 -26.96
CA ARG A 279 8.62 14.29 -26.49
C ARG A 279 9.47 14.77 -27.64
N TRP A 280 9.57 13.96 -28.70
CA TRP A 280 10.27 14.34 -29.91
C TRP A 280 9.77 15.68 -30.42
N LEU A 281 8.46 15.95 -30.44
CA LEU A 281 7.87 17.19 -30.93
C LEU A 281 8.24 18.43 -30.09
N ILE A 282 8.28 18.31 -28.77
CA ILE A 282 8.39 19.49 -27.88
C ILE A 282 9.81 19.77 -27.36
N GLU A 283 10.70 18.78 -27.43
CA GLU A 283 12.07 18.85 -26.92
C GLU A 283 12.92 19.89 -27.70
N PRO A 284 13.57 20.84 -26.99
CA PRO A 284 14.32 21.95 -27.62
C PRO A 284 15.45 21.50 -28.56
N GLU A 285 16.10 20.38 -28.26
CA GLU A 285 17.20 19.79 -29.05
C GLU A 285 16.77 19.42 -30.48
N ASN A 286 15.48 19.22 -30.69
CA ASN A 286 14.91 18.88 -31.98
C ASN A 286 14.50 20.14 -32.79
N GLY A 287 14.80 21.34 -32.27
CA GLY A 287 14.55 22.62 -32.93
C GLY A 287 13.12 23.15 -32.77
N VAL A 288 12.80 24.22 -33.50
CA VAL A 288 11.48 24.86 -33.49
C VAL A 288 10.41 23.92 -34.05
N VAL A 289 9.21 23.95 -33.49
CA VAL A 289 8.08 23.19 -34.00
C VAL A 289 7.57 23.83 -35.29
N THR A 290 7.72 23.12 -36.41
CA THR A 290 7.22 23.54 -37.73
C THR A 290 5.91 22.84 -38.07
N ARG A 291 5.21 23.36 -39.09
CA ARG A 291 3.98 22.75 -39.62
C ARG A 291 4.20 21.30 -40.04
N ASP A 292 5.27 21.06 -40.80
CA ASP A 292 5.57 19.73 -41.36
C ASP A 292 5.91 18.73 -40.26
N ARG A 293 6.65 19.17 -39.23
CA ARG A 293 6.96 18.35 -38.06
C ARG A 293 5.71 17.97 -37.28
N LEU A 294 4.78 18.92 -37.10
CA LEU A 294 3.50 18.66 -36.45
C LEU A 294 2.60 17.74 -37.30
N ALA A 295 2.57 17.92 -38.61
CA ALA A 295 1.85 17.05 -39.54
C ALA A 295 2.39 15.61 -39.52
N LEU A 296 3.72 15.47 -39.45
CA LEU A 296 4.38 14.17 -39.32
C LEU A 296 3.99 13.49 -38.01
N ALA A 297 4.01 14.22 -36.88
CA ALA A 297 3.58 13.71 -35.58
C ALA A 297 2.13 13.21 -35.62
N VAL A 298 1.20 14.03 -36.14
CA VAL A 298 -0.23 13.67 -36.22
C VAL A 298 -0.43 12.43 -37.07
N SER A 299 0.24 12.33 -38.22
CA SER A 299 0.13 11.17 -39.13
C SER A 299 0.68 9.90 -38.50
N ALA A 300 1.84 9.99 -37.85
CA ALA A 300 2.45 8.87 -37.14
C ALA A 300 1.57 8.37 -35.98
N LEU A 301 0.96 9.29 -35.23
CA LEU A 301 0.04 8.94 -34.14
C LEU A 301 -1.26 8.32 -34.64
N GLN A 302 -1.78 8.79 -35.78
CA GLN A 302 -2.93 8.18 -36.44
C GLN A 302 -2.63 6.75 -36.90
N ALA A 303 -1.45 6.53 -37.50
CA ALA A 303 -1.01 5.20 -37.90
C ALA A 303 -0.86 4.27 -36.68
N ALA A 304 -0.26 4.75 -35.59
CA ALA A 304 -0.07 3.97 -34.36
C ALA A 304 -1.39 3.66 -33.63
N ALA A 305 -2.40 4.53 -33.73
CA ALA A 305 -3.71 4.27 -33.14
C ALA A 305 -4.50 3.17 -33.87
N GLY A 306 -4.22 2.91 -35.15
CA GLY A 306 -4.94 1.95 -35.98
C GLY A 306 -6.46 2.21 -36.02
N ASP A 307 -7.26 1.14 -36.12
CA ASP A 307 -8.74 1.20 -36.07
C ASP A 307 -9.29 1.50 -34.65
N ALA A 308 -8.43 1.57 -33.63
CA ALA A 308 -8.81 1.81 -32.24
C ALA A 308 -9.09 3.30 -31.95
N ASN A 309 -9.90 3.92 -32.82
CA ASN A 309 -10.32 5.32 -32.86
C ASN A 309 -11.09 5.83 -31.63
N ARG A 310 -10.98 5.17 -30.45
CA ARG A 310 -11.81 5.43 -29.28
C ARG A 310 -11.13 6.19 -28.14
N LEU A 311 -9.82 6.38 -28.18
CA LEU A 311 -9.06 7.06 -27.11
C LEU A 311 -8.19 8.16 -27.71
N GLU A 312 -8.80 9.29 -28.06
CA GLU A 312 -8.03 10.49 -28.38
C GLU A 312 -7.53 11.14 -27.09
N TYR A 313 -6.22 11.11 -26.87
CA TYR A 313 -5.58 11.90 -25.82
C TYR A 313 -5.67 13.40 -26.13
N SER A 314 -5.79 14.23 -25.10
CA SER A 314 -5.94 15.69 -25.18
C SER A 314 -4.77 16.31 -25.93
N GLU A 315 -3.57 15.76 -25.76
CA GLU A 315 -2.36 16.11 -26.49
C GLU A 315 -2.53 15.96 -28.01
N LEU A 316 -3.01 14.81 -28.48
CA LEU A 316 -3.25 14.58 -29.92
C LEU A 316 -4.35 15.51 -30.45
N HIS A 317 -5.41 15.72 -29.66
CA HIS A 317 -6.46 16.66 -30.03
C HIS A 317 -5.89 18.08 -30.21
N ALA A 318 -5.07 18.54 -29.27
CA ALA A 318 -4.44 19.86 -29.33
C ALA A 318 -3.50 20.00 -30.55
N THR A 319 -2.69 18.99 -30.86
CA THR A 319 -1.81 19.04 -32.04
C THR A 319 -2.57 19.09 -33.36
N ARG A 320 -3.69 18.37 -33.48
CA ARG A 320 -4.57 18.48 -34.66
C ARG A 320 -5.21 19.85 -34.78
N LEU A 321 -5.69 20.40 -33.66
CA LEU A 321 -6.25 21.75 -33.62
C LEU A 321 -5.23 22.78 -34.10
N LEU A 322 -4.01 22.74 -33.55
CA LEU A 322 -2.93 23.66 -33.92
C LEU A 322 -2.49 23.48 -35.38
N LEU A 323 -2.41 22.24 -35.87
CA LEU A 323 -2.07 21.96 -37.27
C LEU A 323 -3.08 22.60 -38.24
N ARG A 324 -4.36 22.54 -37.90
CA ARG A 324 -5.47 23.05 -38.73
C ARG A 324 -5.59 24.57 -38.69
N ASP A 325 -5.55 25.15 -37.49
CA ASP A 325 -6.07 26.50 -37.25
C ASP A 325 -4.99 27.58 -37.03
N VAL A 326 -3.71 27.20 -36.91
CA VAL A 326 -2.61 28.18 -36.74
C VAL A 326 -2.16 28.79 -38.07
N GLU A 327 -1.93 30.10 -38.10
CA GLU A 327 -1.32 30.80 -39.24
C GLU A 327 0.21 30.60 -39.28
N TRP A 328 0.64 29.46 -39.84
CA TRP A 328 2.03 28.99 -39.82
C TRP A 328 3.09 29.92 -40.43
N THR A 329 2.69 30.90 -41.24
CA THR A 329 3.62 31.88 -41.83
C THR A 329 4.04 32.97 -40.85
N ARG A 330 3.35 33.11 -39.70
CA ARG A 330 3.56 34.18 -38.72
C ARG A 330 4.06 33.67 -37.37
N VAL A 331 3.82 32.41 -37.03
CA VAL A 331 4.24 31.83 -35.76
C VAL A 331 5.73 31.49 -35.79
N GLY A 332 6.41 31.77 -34.68
CA GLY A 332 7.75 31.28 -34.41
C GLY A 332 7.69 30.10 -33.43
N ASP A 333 8.44 30.17 -32.34
CA ASP A 333 8.48 29.13 -31.30
C ASP A 333 7.24 29.13 -30.37
N GLU A 334 6.25 30.00 -30.61
CA GLU A 334 5.02 30.03 -29.80
C GLU A 334 4.32 28.67 -29.75
N VAL A 335 4.25 27.95 -30.88
CA VAL A 335 3.64 26.61 -30.93
C VAL A 335 4.40 25.63 -30.01
N GLY A 336 5.73 25.63 -30.07
CA GLY A 336 6.57 24.78 -29.23
C GLY A 336 6.43 25.10 -27.75
N LEU A 337 6.42 26.39 -27.39
CA LEU A 337 6.20 26.84 -26.02
C LEU A 337 4.84 26.40 -25.47
N THR A 338 3.79 26.58 -26.26
CA THR A 338 2.43 26.19 -25.90
C THR A 338 2.30 24.67 -25.69
N LEU A 339 2.86 23.85 -26.59
CA LEU A 339 2.83 22.40 -26.46
C LEU A 339 3.61 21.89 -25.24
N ARG A 340 4.76 22.50 -24.92
CA ARG A 340 5.51 22.21 -23.69
C ARG A 340 4.68 22.51 -22.44
N LEU A 341 4.01 23.66 -22.41
CA LEU A 341 3.15 24.04 -21.28
C LEU A 341 1.92 23.16 -21.14
N LEU A 342 1.32 22.72 -22.25
CA LEU A 342 0.23 21.75 -22.22
C LEU A 342 0.69 20.44 -21.56
N ARG A 343 1.87 19.93 -21.94
CA ARG A 343 2.45 18.77 -21.25
C ARG A 343 2.65 19.03 -19.78
N ASP A 344 3.17 20.21 -19.44
CA ASP A 344 3.41 20.54 -18.04
C ASP A 344 2.13 20.63 -17.23
N ALA A 345 1.06 21.15 -17.83
CA ALA A 345 -0.28 21.20 -17.26
C ALA A 345 -0.84 19.80 -17.02
N GLU A 346 -0.84 18.95 -18.05
CA GLU A 346 -1.33 17.57 -17.97
C GLU A 346 -0.53 16.74 -16.96
N THR A 347 0.80 16.88 -16.96
CA THR A 347 1.68 16.23 -15.97
C THR A 347 1.35 16.70 -14.56
N THR A 348 1.09 17.99 -14.36
CA THR A 348 0.74 18.53 -13.04
C THR A 348 -0.65 18.08 -12.59
N ALA A 349 -1.60 17.95 -13.53
CA ALA A 349 -2.96 17.49 -13.27
C ALA A 349 -3.04 15.97 -13.03
N ALA A 350 -2.12 15.19 -13.61
CA ALA A 350 -1.97 13.77 -13.36
C ALA A 350 -1.40 13.53 -11.95
N MET A 351 -2.30 13.42 -10.97
CA MET A 351 -1.96 13.28 -9.55
C MET A 351 -1.66 11.82 -9.20
N PRO A 352 -0.49 11.51 -8.60
CA PRO A 352 -0.23 10.17 -8.06
C PRO A 352 -1.14 9.79 -6.88
N ASP A 353 -1.65 10.79 -6.15
CA ASP A 353 -2.65 10.63 -5.09
C ASP A 353 -3.78 11.66 -5.30
N LEU A 354 -5.00 11.16 -5.51
CA LEU A 354 -6.18 12.00 -5.80
C LEU A 354 -6.51 12.96 -4.65
N ARG A 355 -6.10 12.67 -3.40
CA ARG A 355 -6.34 13.57 -2.26
C ARG A 355 -5.62 14.90 -2.41
N ALA A 356 -4.45 14.91 -3.07
CA ALA A 356 -3.71 16.14 -3.35
C ALA A 356 -4.44 17.04 -4.37
N HIS A 357 -5.33 16.49 -5.20
CA HIS A 357 -6.08 17.26 -6.20
C HIS A 357 -6.89 18.40 -5.57
N TYR A 358 -7.55 18.14 -4.44
CA TYR A 358 -8.38 19.14 -3.77
C TYR A 358 -7.58 20.38 -3.33
N TRP A 359 -6.30 20.17 -3.00
CA TRP A 359 -5.39 21.25 -2.62
C TRP A 359 -4.93 22.08 -3.80
N LEU A 360 -4.59 21.40 -4.90
CA LEU A 360 -3.94 22.04 -6.04
C LEU A 360 -4.95 22.65 -7.01
N ARG A 361 -6.21 22.22 -6.96
CA ARG A 361 -7.27 22.60 -7.92
C ARG A 361 -7.43 24.11 -8.11
N PRO A 362 -7.50 24.97 -7.09
CA PRO A 362 -7.70 26.41 -7.30
C PRO A 362 -6.56 27.05 -8.11
N ARG A 363 -5.32 26.68 -7.78
CA ARG A 363 -4.11 27.19 -8.43
C ARG A 363 -3.92 26.59 -9.82
N LEU A 364 -4.17 25.29 -9.98
CA LEU A 364 -4.18 24.63 -11.29
C LEU A 364 -5.18 25.31 -12.23
N ALA A 365 -6.41 25.56 -11.77
CA ALA A 365 -7.43 26.25 -12.55
C ALA A 365 -7.04 27.69 -12.93
N GLN A 366 -6.24 28.38 -12.11
CA GLN A 366 -5.70 29.70 -12.44
C GLN A 366 -4.66 29.62 -13.57
N LEU A 367 -3.73 28.66 -13.50
CA LEU A 367 -2.74 28.43 -14.55
C LEU A 367 -3.40 28.00 -15.85
N ASP A 368 -4.38 27.11 -15.78
CA ASP A 368 -5.12 26.62 -16.95
C ASP A 368 -5.87 27.75 -17.66
N ARG A 369 -6.46 28.70 -16.91
CA ARG A 369 -7.06 29.90 -17.53
C ARG A 369 -6.04 30.72 -18.31
N ALA A 370 -4.83 30.88 -17.78
CA ALA A 370 -3.77 31.60 -18.48
C ALA A 370 -3.23 30.81 -19.69
N LEU A 371 -3.17 29.48 -19.60
CA LEU A 371 -2.81 28.61 -20.72
C LEU A 371 -3.86 28.67 -21.83
N HIS A 372 -5.15 28.59 -21.50
CA HIS A 372 -6.23 28.76 -22.47
C HIS A 372 -6.18 30.14 -23.14
N ALA A 373 -5.94 31.22 -22.39
CA ALA A 373 -5.74 32.53 -22.98
C ALA A 373 -4.53 32.59 -23.94
N ALA A 374 -3.45 31.88 -23.63
CA ALA A 374 -2.30 31.76 -24.52
C ALA A 374 -2.67 30.99 -25.80
N HIS A 375 -3.44 29.89 -25.69
CA HIS A 375 -3.97 29.15 -26.84
C HIS A 375 -4.84 30.03 -27.74
N ASP A 376 -5.78 30.79 -27.16
CA ASP A 376 -6.64 31.70 -27.90
C ASP A 376 -5.81 32.73 -28.69
N HIS A 377 -4.80 33.32 -28.05
CA HIS A 377 -3.90 34.26 -28.71
C HIS A 377 -3.04 33.63 -29.80
N LEU A 378 -2.62 32.37 -29.63
CA LEU A 378 -1.90 31.61 -30.65
C LEU A 378 -2.78 31.39 -31.89
N LEU A 379 -4.04 30.98 -31.69
CA LEU A 379 -4.99 30.72 -32.77
C LEU A 379 -5.38 31.99 -33.53
N VAL A 380 -5.40 33.16 -32.87
CA VAL A 380 -5.65 34.45 -33.55
C VAL A 380 -4.52 34.83 -34.52
N GLY A 381 -3.27 34.44 -34.26
CA GLY A 381 -2.15 34.56 -35.21
C GLY A 381 -1.64 35.97 -35.53
N SER A 382 -2.32 37.04 -35.09
CA SER A 382 -1.84 38.42 -35.27
C SER A 382 -0.55 38.69 -34.49
N SER A 383 0.34 39.56 -34.98
CA SER A 383 1.62 39.84 -34.31
C SER A 383 1.47 40.28 -32.85
N GLN A 384 0.44 41.08 -32.54
CA GLN A 384 0.12 41.49 -31.17
C GLN A 384 -0.34 40.29 -30.32
N SER A 385 -1.17 39.41 -30.89
CA SER A 385 -1.64 38.21 -30.18
C SER A 385 -0.50 37.22 -29.95
N LEU A 386 0.38 37.01 -30.93
CA LEU A 386 1.56 36.15 -30.76
C LEU A 386 2.53 36.68 -29.70
N ALA A 387 2.77 38.00 -29.65
CA ALA A 387 3.54 38.61 -28.58
C ALA A 387 2.89 38.38 -27.21
N ARG A 388 1.56 38.47 -27.11
CA ARG A 388 0.82 38.20 -25.88
C ARG A 388 0.84 36.72 -25.48
N CYS A 389 0.69 35.80 -26.45
CA CYS A 389 0.86 34.36 -26.24
C CYS A 389 2.23 34.06 -25.63
N ARG A 390 3.31 34.59 -26.24
CA ARG A 390 4.68 34.41 -25.75
C ARG A 390 4.83 34.93 -24.33
N GLN A 391 4.31 36.13 -24.02
CA GLN A 391 4.35 36.69 -22.67
C GLN A 391 3.66 35.78 -21.64
N LEU A 392 2.47 35.27 -21.95
CA LEU A 392 1.74 34.35 -21.08
C LEU A 392 2.50 33.04 -20.90
N CYS A 393 3.03 32.48 -21.99
CA CYS A 393 3.80 31.23 -21.95
C CYS A 393 5.07 31.39 -21.09
N MET A 394 5.80 32.50 -21.23
CA MET A 394 6.98 32.77 -20.41
C MET A 394 6.63 32.94 -18.92
N GLY A 395 5.47 33.52 -18.61
CA GLY A 395 4.96 33.60 -17.24
C GLY A 395 4.65 32.22 -16.66
N LEU A 396 4.00 31.35 -17.44
CA LEU A 396 3.65 29.98 -17.05
C LEU A 396 4.86 29.05 -16.94
N ALA A 397 5.91 29.29 -17.74
CA ALA A 397 7.19 28.57 -17.67
C ALA A 397 8.12 29.11 -16.56
N GLY A 398 7.76 30.24 -15.95
CA GLY A 398 8.59 30.91 -14.94
C GLY A 398 8.78 30.09 -13.67
N GLN A 399 9.98 30.17 -13.09
CA GLN A 399 10.37 29.38 -11.92
C GLN A 399 9.67 29.76 -10.60
N GLN A 400 8.87 30.84 -10.57
CA GLN A 400 8.23 31.29 -9.33
C GLN A 400 6.72 31.06 -9.27
N GLN A 401 6.03 30.99 -10.42
CA GLN A 401 4.56 31.00 -10.45
C GLN A 401 3.96 30.04 -11.49
N GLY A 402 4.76 29.15 -12.07
CA GLY A 402 4.36 28.25 -13.15
C GLY A 402 3.96 26.83 -12.74
N TYR A 403 3.73 25.99 -13.75
CA TYR A 403 3.42 24.56 -13.56
C TYR A 403 4.57 23.80 -12.88
N THR A 404 5.83 24.18 -13.11
CA THR A 404 6.99 23.58 -12.43
C THR A 404 6.92 23.71 -10.92
N VAL A 405 6.55 24.89 -10.42
CA VAL A 405 6.38 25.15 -8.98
C VAL A 405 5.20 24.36 -8.44
N LEU A 406 4.08 24.37 -9.17
CA LEU A 406 2.89 23.62 -8.75
C LEU A 406 3.14 22.10 -8.72
N ARG A 407 3.98 21.57 -9.61
CA ARG A 407 4.40 20.17 -9.62
C ARG A 407 5.29 19.82 -8.42
N ALA A 408 6.27 20.67 -8.10
CA ALA A 408 7.08 20.46 -6.90
C ALA A 408 6.21 20.46 -5.63
N GLN A 409 5.23 21.37 -5.56
CA GLN A 409 4.25 21.41 -4.47
C GLN A 409 3.39 20.16 -4.45
N ARG A 410 2.89 19.71 -5.60
CA ARG A 410 2.16 18.44 -5.73
C ARG A 410 2.93 17.30 -5.11
N ASP A 411 4.20 17.13 -5.51
CA ASP A 411 5.02 16.03 -5.05
C ASP A 411 5.24 16.08 -3.53
N ALA A 412 5.43 17.29 -2.99
CA ALA A 412 5.56 17.50 -1.56
C ALA A 412 4.25 17.22 -0.79
N TRP A 413 3.08 17.63 -1.30
CA TRP A 413 1.78 17.28 -0.72
C TRP A 413 1.54 15.78 -0.72
N VAL A 414 1.81 15.11 -1.85
CA VAL A 414 1.69 13.65 -1.97
C VAL A 414 2.62 12.96 -0.96
N ALA A 415 3.86 13.43 -0.81
CA ALA A 415 4.79 12.89 0.18
C ALA A 415 4.27 13.08 1.61
N ALA A 416 3.71 14.24 1.94
CA ALA A 416 3.14 14.53 3.26
C ALA A 416 1.95 13.62 3.61
N ILE A 417 1.03 13.44 2.66
CA ILE A 417 -0.11 12.53 2.82
C ILE A 417 0.39 11.09 3.06
N ARG A 418 1.35 10.63 2.25
CA ARG A 418 1.92 9.28 2.39
C ARG A 418 2.61 9.07 3.73
N LEU A 419 3.39 10.06 4.18
CA LEU A 419 4.08 10.00 5.46
C LEU A 419 3.08 9.94 6.63
N ARG A 420 2.02 10.74 6.59
CA ARG A 420 0.93 10.69 7.58
C ARG A 420 0.33 9.29 7.65
N ASP A 421 -0.06 8.73 6.51
CA ASP A 421 -0.69 7.41 6.45
C ASP A 421 0.26 6.31 6.96
N ARG A 422 1.55 6.38 6.58
CA ARG A 422 2.59 5.50 7.08
C ARG A 422 2.77 5.63 8.61
N ALA A 423 2.76 6.85 9.14
CA ALA A 423 2.87 7.08 10.57
C ALA A 423 1.70 6.46 11.34
N PHE A 424 0.46 6.63 10.87
CA PHE A 424 -0.70 5.99 11.50
C PHE A 424 -0.67 4.46 11.42
N ALA A 425 -0.09 3.90 10.35
CA ALA A 425 0.07 2.45 10.23
C ALA A 425 1.14 1.89 11.18
N LEU A 426 2.29 2.57 11.32
CA LEU A 426 3.48 2.01 11.98
C LEU A 426 3.62 2.41 13.45
N LEU A 427 3.26 3.64 13.85
CA LEU A 427 3.49 4.14 15.21
C LEU A 427 2.80 3.29 16.30
N PRO A 428 1.56 2.79 16.12
CA PRO A 428 0.96 1.88 17.10
C PRO A 428 1.77 0.59 17.28
N HIS A 429 2.31 0.05 16.19
CA HIS A 429 3.15 -1.14 16.23
C HIS A 429 4.45 -0.88 16.99
N TYR A 430 5.14 0.23 16.70
CA TYR A 430 6.35 0.62 17.44
C TYR A 430 6.07 0.83 18.92
N ALA A 431 4.99 1.53 19.27
CA ALA A 431 4.60 1.74 20.66
C ALA A 431 4.32 0.40 21.39
N ASN A 432 3.60 -0.52 20.74
CA ASN A 432 3.33 -1.85 21.30
C ASN A 432 4.62 -2.65 21.51
N TRP A 433 5.50 -2.67 20.51
CA TRP A 433 6.78 -3.36 20.60
C TRP A 433 7.63 -2.80 21.75
N VAL A 434 7.78 -1.48 21.86
CA VAL A 434 8.53 -0.85 22.97
C VAL A 434 7.87 -1.18 24.33
N ALA A 435 6.53 -1.17 24.40
CA ALA A 435 5.81 -1.48 25.62
C ALA A 435 6.09 -2.92 26.11
N ASN A 436 6.19 -3.87 25.18
CA ASN A 436 6.43 -5.30 25.42
C ASN A 436 7.92 -5.67 25.64
N HIS A 437 8.84 -4.70 25.56
CA HIS A 437 10.26 -4.92 25.84
C HIS A 437 10.73 -4.12 27.06
N PRO A 438 10.35 -4.54 28.29
CA PRO A 438 10.63 -3.78 29.53
C PRO A 438 12.12 -3.63 29.86
N LYS A 439 13.00 -4.44 29.24
CA LYS A 439 14.45 -4.40 29.44
C LYS A 439 15.16 -3.32 28.61
N LEU A 440 14.46 -2.60 27.73
CA LEU A 440 15.06 -1.51 26.96
C LEU A 440 15.42 -0.35 27.89
N GLU A 441 16.70 0.00 27.96
CA GLU A 441 17.20 1.10 28.81
C GLU A 441 16.49 2.43 28.52
N GLN A 442 16.12 2.67 27.25
CA GLN A 442 15.49 3.91 26.78
C GLN A 442 13.96 3.78 26.61
N ARG A 443 13.31 2.78 27.23
CA ARG A 443 11.89 2.47 27.01
C ARG A 443 10.96 3.68 27.15
N SER A 444 11.08 4.43 28.26
CA SER A 444 10.21 5.58 28.52
C SER A 444 10.41 6.70 27.49
N GLU A 445 11.64 6.92 27.05
CA GLU A 445 11.96 7.91 26.02
C GLU A 445 11.37 7.50 24.67
N LEU A 446 11.52 6.23 24.26
CA LEU A 446 10.99 5.71 23.01
C LEU A 446 9.45 5.74 22.96
N LEU A 447 8.78 5.42 24.07
CA LEU A 447 7.32 5.57 24.17
C LEU A 447 6.91 7.04 24.01
N GLN A 448 7.64 7.96 24.65
CA GLN A 448 7.38 9.40 24.50
C GLN A 448 7.62 9.86 23.05
N GLN A 449 8.67 9.38 22.39
CA GLN A 449 8.93 9.65 20.97
C GLN A 449 7.79 9.15 20.07
N CYS A 450 7.24 7.96 20.33
CA CYS A 450 6.07 7.44 19.61
C CYS A 450 4.83 8.33 19.79
N VAL A 451 4.56 8.76 21.04
CA VAL A 451 3.45 9.68 21.35
C VAL A 451 3.63 11.03 20.66
N ASP A 452 4.83 11.59 20.68
CA ASP A 452 5.12 12.87 20.04
C ASP A 452 5.01 12.77 18.51
N ALA A 453 5.51 11.68 17.91
CA ALA A 453 5.34 11.42 16.48
C ALA A 453 3.85 11.29 16.11
N LEU A 454 3.06 10.59 16.92
CA LEU A 454 1.62 10.45 16.68
C LEU A 454 0.89 11.80 16.79
N ARG A 455 1.29 12.65 17.73
CA ARG A 455 0.75 14.01 17.85
C ARG A 455 1.04 14.83 16.60
N VAL A 456 2.28 14.79 16.09
CA VAL A 456 2.65 15.49 14.84
C VAL A 456 1.89 14.91 13.65
N ALA A 457 1.72 13.58 13.57
CA ALA A 457 0.92 12.94 12.51
C ALA A 457 -0.55 13.41 12.53
N HIS A 458 -1.15 13.55 13.71
CA HIS A 458 -2.50 14.14 13.85
C HIS A 458 -2.55 15.62 13.47
N GLN A 459 -1.55 16.42 13.82
CA GLN A 459 -1.45 17.82 13.43
C GLN A 459 -1.34 17.96 11.91
N LEU A 460 -0.44 17.20 11.29
CA LEU A 460 -0.27 17.11 9.85
C LEU A 460 -1.58 16.67 9.18
N GLY A 461 -2.24 15.63 9.71
CA GLY A 461 -3.54 15.18 9.22
C GLY A 461 -4.61 16.27 9.27
N SER A 462 -4.75 16.95 10.41
CA SER A 462 -5.69 18.06 10.57
C SER A 462 -5.44 19.19 9.56
N ARG A 463 -4.17 19.52 9.28
CA ARG A 463 -3.83 20.52 8.26
C ARG A 463 -4.11 20.03 6.85
N LEU A 464 -3.78 18.77 6.53
CA LEU A 464 -4.06 18.15 5.23
C LEU A 464 -5.55 18.00 4.93
N ASP A 465 -6.39 17.89 5.96
CA ASP A 465 -7.85 17.74 5.81
C ASP A 465 -8.58 19.10 5.75
N GLN A 466 -7.88 20.22 6.00
CA GLN A 466 -8.44 21.55 5.79
C GLN A 466 -8.65 21.84 4.30
N SER A 467 -9.54 22.79 3.99
CA SER A 467 -9.64 23.29 2.61
C SER A 467 -8.55 24.33 2.34
N PRO A 468 -8.05 24.44 1.10
CA PRO A 468 -7.13 25.50 0.72
C PRO A 468 -7.74 26.86 1.03
N SER A 469 -7.00 27.73 1.71
CA SER A 469 -7.36 29.13 1.89
C SER A 469 -6.68 30.01 0.84
N ASP A 470 -7.05 31.29 0.82
CA ASP A 470 -6.38 32.29 -0.02
C ASP A 470 -4.91 32.48 0.39
N ASP A 471 -4.56 32.18 1.66
CA ASP A 471 -3.20 32.21 2.19
C ASP A 471 -2.53 30.82 2.12
N TRP A 472 -2.54 30.27 0.91
CA TRP A 472 -2.03 28.93 0.64
C TRP A 472 -0.52 28.81 0.94
N GLU A 473 0.27 29.90 0.81
CA GLU A 473 1.71 29.91 1.09
C GLU A 473 1.99 29.67 2.56
N GLN A 474 1.27 30.38 3.44
CA GLN A 474 1.37 30.15 4.87
C GLN A 474 0.92 28.73 5.24
N GLN A 475 -0.23 28.29 4.72
CA GLN A 475 -0.73 26.93 4.99
C GLN A 475 0.26 25.86 4.54
N TRP A 476 0.89 26.03 3.38
CA TRP A 476 1.92 25.11 2.92
C TRP A 476 3.15 25.11 3.83
N GLY A 477 3.64 26.28 4.23
CA GLY A 477 4.79 26.36 5.15
C GLY A 477 4.55 25.64 6.48
N GLU A 478 3.31 25.68 6.98
CA GLU A 478 2.90 24.92 8.15
C GLU A 478 2.87 23.40 7.90
N VAL A 479 2.34 22.95 6.75
CA VAL A 479 2.34 21.52 6.37
C VAL A 479 3.75 20.99 6.17
N GLU A 480 4.60 21.76 5.48
CA GLU A 480 5.99 21.40 5.23
C GLU A 480 6.79 21.25 6.54
N SER A 481 6.57 22.16 7.50
CA SER A 481 7.18 22.08 8.83
C SER A 481 6.78 20.81 9.58
N ASP A 482 5.48 20.49 9.62
CA ASP A 482 4.99 19.26 10.27
C ASP A 482 5.47 17.99 9.54
N PHE A 483 5.52 18.02 8.21
CA PHE A 483 6.05 16.94 7.38
C PHE A 483 7.51 16.64 7.72
N GLN A 484 8.39 17.66 7.70
CA GLN A 484 9.81 17.49 8.01
C GLN A 484 10.02 16.97 9.44
N LEU A 485 9.26 17.50 10.41
CA LEU A 485 9.34 17.06 11.79
C LEU A 485 8.88 15.61 11.96
N LEU A 486 7.78 15.21 11.29
CA LEU A 486 7.29 13.83 11.34
C LEU A 486 8.27 12.87 10.66
N ASP A 487 8.85 13.26 9.53
CA ASP A 487 9.76 12.42 8.75
C ASP A 487 11.00 12.09 9.57
N GLN A 488 11.59 13.10 10.20
CA GLN A 488 12.72 12.92 11.12
C GLN A 488 12.39 11.97 12.28
N LYS A 489 11.22 12.12 12.90
CA LYS A 489 10.78 11.26 14.01
C LYS A 489 10.56 9.81 13.55
N MET A 490 9.89 9.64 12.42
CA MET A 490 9.62 8.33 11.83
C MET A 490 10.93 7.61 11.44
N ALA A 491 11.87 8.32 10.82
CA ALA A 491 13.18 7.78 10.46
C ALA A 491 13.96 7.30 11.69
N SER A 492 14.00 8.12 12.75
CA SER A 492 14.66 7.76 14.02
C SER A 492 14.06 6.52 14.67
N LEU A 493 12.73 6.45 14.78
CA LEU A 493 12.03 5.29 15.37
C LEU A 493 12.23 4.03 14.53
N THR A 494 12.11 4.14 13.20
CA THR A 494 12.30 3.02 12.28
C THR A 494 13.73 2.47 12.36
N GLN A 495 14.74 3.34 12.36
CA GLN A 495 16.13 2.94 12.49
C GLN A 495 16.40 2.24 13.83
N PHE A 496 15.90 2.78 14.93
CA PHE A 496 16.06 2.18 16.25
C PHE A 496 15.41 0.79 16.33
N PHE A 497 14.19 0.67 15.81
CA PHE A 497 13.44 -0.58 15.78
C PHE A 497 14.23 -1.67 15.04
N HIS A 498 14.62 -1.42 13.77
CA HIS A 498 15.36 -2.40 12.99
C HIS A 498 16.72 -2.76 13.62
N ALA A 499 17.49 -1.77 14.07
CA ALA A 499 18.79 -2.03 14.71
C ALA A 499 18.67 -2.80 16.03
N THR A 500 17.50 -2.80 16.68
CA THR A 500 17.28 -3.57 17.91
C THR A 500 16.73 -4.95 17.60
N CYS A 501 15.83 -5.09 16.63
CA CYS A 501 15.40 -6.39 16.11
C CYS A 501 16.58 -7.22 15.59
N ASP A 502 17.57 -6.61 14.93
CA ASP A 502 18.76 -7.33 14.44
C ASP A 502 19.69 -7.83 15.55
N ARG A 503 19.57 -7.28 16.77
CA ARG A 503 20.39 -7.64 17.94
C ARG A 503 19.74 -8.68 18.84
N LEU A 504 18.42 -8.80 18.79
CA LEU A 504 17.61 -9.76 19.56
C LEU A 504 17.51 -11.07 18.79
#